data_AF-A0A2J5Q1A4-F1
#
_entry.id   AF-A0A2J5Q1A4-F1
#
_cell.length_a   1.000
_cell.length_b   1.000
_cell.length_c   1.000
_cell.angle_alpha   90.00
_cell.angle_beta   90.00
_cell.angle_gamma   90.00
#
_symmetry.space_group_name_H-M   'P 1'
#
loop_
_entity.id
_entity.type
_entity.pdbx_description
1 polymer ?
#
loop_
_entity_poly.entity_id
_entity_poly.type
_entity_poly.pdbx_seq_one_letter_code
_entity_poly.pdbx_strand_id
1 'polypeptide(L)'
;MANNTTGLTRIIKAAGYSWKGFRAAWVNEAAFRQEGIAAVVAVAIACWLDVDAITRVLLISSVLLVMIVEIINSAIEAVVDRIGP
;
A
#
# COMPACT_ATOMS: atom_id res chain seq x y z
N MET A 1 0.51 5.13 26.46
CA MET A 1 0.64 3.71 26.92
C MET A 1 1.95 3.17 26.37
N ALA A 2 2.93 2.88 27.24
CA ALA A 2 4.21 2.33 26.82
C ALA A 2 4.01 0.92 26.24
N ASN A 3 4.18 0.77 24.93
CA ASN A 3 3.99 -0.50 24.24
C ASN A 3 5.22 -1.40 24.46
N ASN A 4 5.28 -2.07 25.61
CA ASN A 4 6.30 -3.08 25.96
C ASN A 4 6.12 -4.41 25.19
N THR A 5 5.69 -4.37 23.93
CA THR A 5 5.77 -5.56 23.06
C THR A 5 7.13 -5.60 22.41
N THR A 6 8.02 -6.40 22.97
CA THR A 6 9.32 -6.76 22.38
C THR A 6 9.20 -8.07 21.60
N GLY A 7 10.16 -8.33 20.72
CA GLY A 7 10.24 -9.58 19.95
C GLY A 7 9.12 -9.78 18.91
N LEU A 8 8.79 -11.05 18.65
CA LEU A 8 7.81 -11.49 17.64
C LEU A 8 6.43 -10.84 17.82
N THR A 9 6.00 -10.63 19.06
CA THR A 9 4.71 -10.00 19.38
C THR A 9 4.60 -8.59 18.79
N ARG A 10 5.71 -7.85 18.68
CA ARG A 10 5.74 -6.52 18.05
C ARG A 10 5.50 -6.61 16.54
N ILE A 11 6.14 -7.57 15.88
CA ILE A 11 6.03 -7.79 14.43
C ILE A 11 4.59 -8.16 14.09
N ILE A 12 3.99 -9.09 14.85
CA ILE A 12 2.60 -9.52 14.66
C ILE A 12 1.65 -8.33 14.84
N LYS A 13 1.84 -7.52 15.89
CA LYS A 13 1.02 -6.32 16.09
C LYS A 13 1.21 -5.31 14.97
N ALA A 14 2.44 -5.05 14.53
CA ALA A 14 2.74 -4.14 13.43
C ALA A 14 2.05 -4.58 12.13
N ALA A 15 2.16 -5.86 11.77
CA ALA A 15 1.45 -6.43 10.63
C ALA A 15 -0.07 -6.27 10.75
N GLY A 16 -0.62 -6.45 11.95
CA GLY A 16 -2.04 -6.21 12.23
C GLY A 16 -2.46 -4.75 12.04
N TYR A 17 -1.63 -3.78 12.42
CA TYR A 17 -1.89 -2.36 12.16
C TYR A 17 -1.77 -2.01 10.68
N SER A 18 -0.77 -2.54 9.97
CA SER A 18 -0.62 -2.39 8.53
C SER A 18 -1.83 -2.93 7.78
N TRP A 19 -2.32 -4.12 8.17
CA TRP A 19 -3.51 -4.71 7.58
C TRP A 19 -4.78 -3.88 7.81
N LYS A 20 -4.93 -3.30 9.00
CA LYS A 20 -6.06 -2.40 9.29
C LYS A 20 -6.04 -1.16 8.40
N GLY A 21 -4.88 -0.53 8.21
CA GLY A 21 -4.72 0.61 7.30
C GLY A 21 -5.06 0.24 5.86
N PHE A 22 -4.49 -0.87 5.37
CA PHE A 22 -4.78 -1.36 4.01
C PHE A 22 -6.26 -1.66 3.78
N ARG A 23 -6.92 -2.33 4.74
CA ARG A 23 -8.35 -2.62 4.65
C ARG A 23 -9.20 -1.36 4.67
N ALA A 24 -8.82 -0.35 5.45
CA ALA A 24 -9.52 0.92 5.51
C ALA A 24 -9.46 1.65 4.15
N ALA A 25 -8.26 1.75 3.54
CA ALA A 25 -8.08 2.32 2.21
C ALA A 25 -8.94 1.58 1.16
N TRP A 26 -8.90 0.24 1.16
CA TRP A 26 -9.68 -0.56 0.21
C TRP A 26 -11.21 -0.37 0.32
N VAL A 27 -11.74 -0.24 1.53
CA VAL A 27 -13.19 -0.10 1.74
C VAL A 27 -13.66 1.32 1.49
N ASN A 28 -12.93 2.31 2.02
CA ASN A 28 -13.39 3.70 2.05
C ASN A 28 -13.07 4.44 0.75
N GLU A 29 -12.04 4.04 0.00
CA GLU A 29 -11.59 4.81 -1.16
C GLU A 29 -11.80 4.05 -2.47
N ALA A 30 -12.72 4.58 -3.28
CA ALA A 30 -13.00 4.04 -4.60
C ALA A 30 -11.79 4.20 -5.56
N ALA A 31 -11.06 5.30 -5.45
CA ALA A 31 -9.83 5.57 -6.21
C ALA A 31 -8.77 4.50 -5.92
N PHE A 32 -8.49 4.24 -4.63
CA PHE A 32 -7.55 3.21 -4.20
C PHE A 32 -7.85 1.82 -4.77
N ARG A 33 -9.14 1.44 -4.89
CA ARG A 33 -9.52 0.17 -5.51
C ARG A 33 -9.24 0.13 -7.02
N GLN A 34 -9.53 1.21 -7.73
CA GLN A 34 -9.30 1.27 -9.17
C GLN A 34 -7.80 1.19 -9.47
N GLU A 35 -6.99 1.98 -8.76
CA GLU A 35 -5.55 1.95 -8.88
C GLU A 35 -4.96 0.61 -8.44
N GLY A 36 -5.46 0.03 -7.35
CA GLY A 36 -5.02 -1.29 -6.88
C GLY A 36 -5.28 -2.40 -7.90
N ILE A 37 -6.43 -2.40 -8.56
CA ILE A 37 -6.73 -3.35 -9.65
C ILE A 37 -5.79 -3.11 -10.84
N ALA A 38 -5.60 -1.85 -11.24
CA ALA A 38 -4.68 -1.49 -12.32
C ALA A 38 -3.24 -1.92 -12.02
N ALA A 39 -2.80 -1.76 -10.77
CA ALA A 39 -1.47 -2.17 -10.30
C ALA A 39 -1.30 -3.70 -10.39
N VAL A 40 -2.29 -4.48 -9.96
CA VAL A 40 -2.26 -5.95 -10.10
C VAL A 40 -2.16 -6.37 -11.56
N VAL A 41 -2.93 -5.75 -12.45
CA VAL A 41 -2.87 -6.02 -13.90
C VAL A 41 -1.50 -5.63 -14.47
N ALA A 42 -0.97 -4.46 -14.11
CA ALA A 42 0.33 -4.00 -14.58
C ALA A 42 1.48 -4.92 -14.13
N VAL A 43 1.45 -5.39 -12.87
CA VAL A 43 2.44 -6.36 -12.36
C VAL A 43 2.32 -7.70 -13.08
N ALA A 44 1.11 -8.19 -13.35
CA ALA A 44 0.91 -9.41 -14.13
C ALA A 44 1.48 -9.29 -15.55
N ILE A 45 1.26 -8.14 -16.22
CA ILE A 45 1.84 -7.84 -17.53
C ILE A 45 3.37 -7.78 -17.46
N ALA A 46 3.94 -7.11 -16.45
CA ALA A 46 5.39 -7.02 -16.26
C ALA A 46 6.05 -8.40 -16.04
N CYS A 47 5.35 -9.32 -15.37
CA CYS A 47 5.79 -10.71 -15.19
C CYS A 47 5.66 -11.55 -16.46
N TRP A 48 4.66 -11.29 -17.31
CA TRP A 48 4.50 -11.98 -18.60
C TRP A 48 5.58 -11.52 -19.58
N LEU A 49 5.86 -10.22 -19.63
CA LEU A 49 6.74 -9.64 -20.65
C LEU A 49 8.15 -10.28 -20.64
N ASP A 50 8.63 -10.59 -21.85
CA ASP A 50 9.98 -11.10 -22.08
C ASP A 50 10.98 -9.95 -22.08
N VAL A 51 11.36 -9.53 -20.87
CA VAL A 51 12.36 -8.49 -20.61
C VAL A 51 13.36 -9.00 -19.59
N ASP A 52 14.54 -8.38 -19.57
CA ASP A 52 15.55 -8.71 -18.58
C ASP A 52 15.08 -8.41 -17.15
N ALA A 53 15.77 -9.01 -16.18
CA ALA A 53 15.39 -8.92 -14.78
C ALA A 53 15.40 -7.48 -14.23
N ILE A 54 16.32 -6.62 -14.68
CA ILE A 54 16.43 -5.24 -14.20
C ILE A 54 15.23 -4.45 -14.72
N THR A 55 14.91 -4.58 -16.01
CA THR A 55 13.74 -3.92 -16.61
C THR A 55 12.44 -4.37 -15.92
N ARG A 56 12.28 -5.67 -15.65
CA ARG A 56 11.09 -6.17 -14.92
C ARG A 56 10.97 -5.56 -13.52
N VAL A 57 12.09 -5.49 -12.77
CA VAL A 57 12.10 -4.88 -11.43
C VAL A 57 11.76 -3.39 -11.51
N LEU A 58 12.23 -2.66 -12.51
CA LEU A 58 11.89 -1.25 -12.72
C LEU A 58 10.41 -1.04 -13.06
N LEU A 59 9.82 -1.91 -13.89
CA LEU A 59 8.39 -1.87 -14.18
C LEU A 59 7.57 -2.08 -12.91
N ILE A 60 7.88 -3.12 -12.13
CA ILE A 60 7.16 -3.42 -10.89
C ILE A 60 7.36 -2.30 -9.86
N SER A 61 8.59 -1.79 -9.69
CA SER A 61 8.87 -0.76 -8.69
C SER A 61 8.19 0.58 -9.01
N SER A 62 8.04 0.93 -10.29
CA SER A 62 7.32 2.15 -10.68
C SER A 62 5.83 2.06 -10.34
N VAL A 63 5.19 0.92 -10.56
CA VAL A 63 3.80 0.67 -10.16
C VAL A 63 3.66 0.71 -8.64
N LEU A 64 4.60 0.08 -7.91
CA LEU A 64 4.60 0.11 -6.45
C LEU A 64 4.78 1.52 -5.89
N LEU A 65 5.58 2.38 -6.54
CA LEU A 65 5.76 3.77 -6.14
C LEU A 65 4.45 4.55 -6.19
N VAL A 66 3.65 4.35 -7.25
CA VAL A 66 2.31 4.97 -7.35
C VAL A 66 1.43 4.53 -6.19
N MET A 67 1.37 3.22 -5.91
CA MET A 67 0.59 2.70 -4.78
C MET A 67 1.05 3.27 -3.43
N ILE A 68 2.36 3.48 -3.23
CA ILE A 68 2.90 4.09 -2.01
C ILE A 68 2.43 5.54 -1.88
N VAL A 69 2.51 6.32 -2.96
CA VAL A 69 2.07 7.72 -2.98
C VAL A 69 0.57 7.81 -2.69
N GLU A 70 -0.24 6.92 -3.26
CA GLU A 70 -1.68 6.89 -3.02
C GLU A 70 -2.01 6.59 -1.56
N ILE A 71 -1.36 5.58 -0.95
CA ILE A 71 -1.54 5.29 0.49
C ILE A 71 -1.15 6.51 1.35
N ILE A 72 -0.10 7.23 0.97
CA ILE A 72 0.31 8.45 1.68
C ILE A 72 -0.75 9.54 1.53
N ASN A 73 -1.30 9.74 0.32
CA ASN A 73 -2.38 10.69 0.07
C ASN A 73 -3.61 10.36 0.93
N SER A 74 -4.11 9.13 0.86
CA SER A 74 -5.22 8.62 1.69
C SER A 74 -4.98 8.82 3.18
N ALA A 75 -3.74 8.57 3.65
CA ALA A 75 -3.39 8.75 5.06
C ALA A 75 -3.40 10.22 5.47
N ILE A 76 -2.92 11.12 4.61
CA ILE A 76 -2.95 12.57 4.84
C ILE A 76 -4.41 13.05 4.86
N GLU A 77 -5.22 12.65 3.89
CA GLU A 77 -6.66 12.97 3.84
C GLU A 77 -7.36 12.52 5.12
N ALA A 78 -7.17 11.26 5.55
CA ALA A 78 -7.76 10.75 6.78
C ALA A 78 -7.31 11.52 8.05
N VAL A 79 -6.08 12.05 8.08
CA VAL A 79 -5.60 12.90 9.18
C VAL A 79 -6.21 14.28 9.12
N VAL A 80 -6.29 14.88 7.93
CA VAL A 80 -6.89 16.20 7.70
C VAL A 80 -8.38 16.17 8.03
N ASP A 81 -9.12 15.17 7.56
CA ASP A 81 -10.56 14.99 7.85
C ASP A 81 -10.85 14.78 9.35
N ARG A 82 -9.85 14.30 10.11
CA ARG A 82 -9.97 14.13 11.56
C ARG A 82 -9.71 15.41 12.35
N ILE A 83 -8.95 16.35 11.80
CA ILE A 83 -8.55 17.61 12.47
C ILE A 83 -9.35 18.80 11.95
N GLY A 84 -9.77 18.75 10.69
CA GLY A 84 -10.64 19.73 10.05
C GLY A 84 -12.06 19.74 10.66
N PRO A 85 -12.81 20.83 10.44
CA PRO A 85 -14.13 21.05 11.05
C PRO A 85 -15.16 19.97 10.74
#